data_AF-A0A6I9T6W0-F1
#
_entry.id   AF-A0A6I9T6W0-F1
#
_cell.length_a   1.000
_cell.length_b   1.000
_cell.length_c   1.000
_cell.angle_alpha   90.00
_cell.angle_beta   90.00
_cell.angle_gamma   90.00
#
_symmetry.space_group_name_H-M   'P 1'
#
loop_
_entity.id
_entity.type
_entity.pdbx_description
1 polymer ?
#
loop_
_entity_poly.entity_id
_entity_poly.type
_entity_poly.pdbx_seq_one_letter_code
_entity_poly.pdbx_strand_id
1 'polypeptide(L)'
;MCRFIFLLLFLLSLSQLLIALSPRRTLLQNATVSSPCPLKFDVLRRLAPDSKRPNLDTRSECQYIRQGLRLVQSEYLRLTNSFLPPFESAESCWDAYESLVNEYVSNFNIRSRCGFQTPWIARGCMNITTRSEFEAAVPPSALDEVAAACNQSLLNSSPCASCTTSLSSIQASYLPGPSIGNVSDCTAYPFIYAAAFSNHFGPTDEGTAKCLFNLDFTSSNSSGKKKKKIVIAVVVVICGVVLLLGFSGFWLLRRRRARISRRKWNNMRSDTNVSSGLESISASTTLIRFTFDEIRAATKNFSRENIIGKGGYGNVYKGVLPDGSEVALKRFKNCSAAGDASFTHEVEVIASVRHVNLVALRGYCTATTPLEGHQRIIVCDLMKNGSVHDHLFGVMGKKLSWPTRQKIALGTARGLAYLHYGAQPAIIHRDIKASNILLDEKFEPKVADFGLAKFTPEGTTHLSTRVAGTMGYVAPEYALYGQLTERSDVYSFGVVLLELLSGKKALIAVNDGQPTLVADWAWSLVRKGRAMDVVEEGMPDLGTPEVVEKYVLVAVLCSHPQLYARPTMDQVVKMLDMDVPVPSIPERPLSLIANIDDIERSVSSSGSGHLSTPAGYQPYTFEEQDLSER
;
A
#
# COMPACT_ATOMS: atom_id res chain seq x y z
N MET A 1 68.72 -68.32 -56.43
CA MET A 1 67.91 -67.17 -56.92
C MET A 1 66.61 -66.99 -56.11
N CYS A 2 66.70 -67.15 -54.79
CA CYS A 2 65.60 -66.98 -53.82
C CYS A 2 66.04 -66.04 -52.68
N ARG A 3 66.57 -64.85 -53.02
CA ARG A 3 66.84 -63.78 -52.05
C ARG A 3 66.35 -62.39 -52.47
N PHE A 4 65.61 -62.29 -53.57
CA PHE A 4 65.02 -61.02 -54.01
C PHE A 4 63.49 -60.94 -53.88
N ILE A 5 62.80 -62.03 -53.52
CA ILE A 5 61.33 -62.05 -53.43
C ILE A 5 60.82 -61.65 -52.03
N PHE A 6 61.64 -61.76 -50.97
CA PHE A 6 61.21 -61.34 -49.63
C PHE A 6 61.16 -59.81 -49.44
N LEU A 7 61.85 -59.03 -50.28
CA LEU A 7 61.86 -57.58 -50.16
C LEU A 7 60.61 -56.92 -50.77
N LEU A 8 59.97 -57.57 -51.75
CA LEU A 8 58.80 -57.00 -52.42
C LEU A 8 57.51 -57.14 -51.59
N LEU A 9 57.40 -58.19 -50.76
CA LEU A 9 56.24 -58.39 -49.89
C LEU A 9 56.28 -57.49 -48.64
N PHE A 10 57.44 -57.01 -48.21
CA PHE A 10 57.52 -56.14 -47.04
C PHE A 10 57.09 -54.70 -47.35
N LEU A 11 57.40 -54.18 -48.54
CA LEU A 11 57.07 -52.80 -48.94
C LEU A 11 55.58 -52.60 -49.29
N LEU A 12 54.84 -53.65 -49.64
CA LEU A 12 53.39 -53.59 -49.85
C LEU A 12 52.59 -53.60 -48.53
N SER A 13 53.21 -53.96 -47.41
CA SER A 13 52.55 -53.92 -46.09
C SER A 13 52.63 -52.55 -45.39
N LEU A 14 53.59 -51.69 -45.77
CA LEU A 14 53.76 -50.37 -45.16
C LEU A 14 52.89 -49.27 -45.79
N SER A 15 52.40 -49.45 -47.03
CA SER A 15 51.51 -48.46 -47.65
C SER A 15 50.05 -48.57 -47.20
N GLN A 16 49.66 -49.67 -46.54
CA GLN A 16 48.34 -49.79 -45.91
C GLN A 16 48.29 -49.32 -44.44
N LEU A 17 49.43 -49.03 -43.82
CA LEU A 17 49.46 -48.57 -42.42
C LEU A 17 49.54 -47.04 -42.25
N LEU A 18 49.80 -46.28 -43.32
CA LEU A 18 49.97 -44.82 -43.26
C LEU A 18 48.82 -44.00 -43.87
N ILE A 19 47.74 -44.63 -44.33
CA ILE A 19 46.51 -43.93 -44.79
C ILE A 19 45.35 -44.12 -43.79
N ALA A 20 45.56 -44.87 -42.69
CA ALA A 20 44.59 -45.05 -41.61
C ALA A 20 44.74 -44.04 -40.44
N LEU A 21 45.61 -43.03 -40.57
CA LEU A 21 45.80 -41.93 -39.60
C LEU A 21 45.17 -40.61 -40.07
N SER A 22 43.97 -40.70 -40.61
CA SER A 22 43.05 -39.56 -40.67
C SER A 22 41.65 -40.05 -40.34
N PRO A 23 41.19 -39.90 -39.08
CA PRO A 23 39.78 -39.93 -38.83
C PRO A 23 39.18 -38.65 -39.39
N ARG A 24 38.67 -38.78 -40.62
CA ARG A 24 37.43 -38.13 -41.06
C ARG A 24 36.46 -38.08 -39.88
N ARG A 25 35.80 -36.94 -39.72
CA ARG A 25 34.66 -36.68 -38.86
C ARG A 25 33.59 -37.78 -39.01
N THR A 26 33.73 -38.85 -38.25
CA THR A 26 32.62 -39.68 -37.82
C THR A 26 32.13 -39.09 -36.52
N LEU A 27 30.86 -38.71 -36.51
CA LEU A 27 30.05 -38.33 -35.35
C LEU A 27 30.21 -39.39 -34.24
N LEU A 28 31.25 -39.25 -33.43
CA LEU A 28 31.19 -39.76 -32.07
C LEU A 28 30.25 -38.80 -31.34
N GLN A 29 29.02 -39.26 -31.16
CA GLN A 29 28.21 -38.86 -30.02
C GLN A 29 29.13 -38.90 -28.81
N ASN A 30 29.61 -37.73 -28.38
CA ASN A 30 29.89 -37.52 -26.98
C ASN A 30 28.55 -37.75 -26.29
N ALA A 31 28.32 -38.98 -25.85
CA ALA A 31 27.51 -39.21 -24.69
C ALA A 31 28.20 -38.42 -23.58
N THR A 32 27.79 -37.17 -23.42
CA THR A 32 28.11 -36.36 -22.27
C THR A 32 27.72 -37.20 -21.07
N VAL A 33 28.71 -37.70 -20.34
CA VAL A 33 28.49 -38.33 -19.04
C VAL A 33 27.89 -37.23 -18.17
N SER A 34 26.56 -37.18 -18.11
CA SER A 34 25.85 -36.20 -17.28
C SER A 34 26.19 -36.52 -15.83
N SER A 35 26.80 -35.57 -15.13
CA SER A 35 27.08 -35.74 -13.71
C SER A 35 25.77 -35.97 -12.95
N PRO A 36 25.73 -36.90 -11.98
CA PRO A 36 24.49 -37.23 -11.29
C PRO A 36 23.96 -36.03 -10.52
N CYS A 37 22.63 -35.88 -10.47
CA CYS A 37 22.01 -34.77 -9.75
C CYS A 37 22.26 -34.90 -8.24
N PRO A 38 22.84 -33.89 -7.56
CA PRO A 38 23.03 -33.94 -6.12
C PRO A 38 21.80 -33.47 -5.31
N LEU A 39 20.78 -32.91 -5.97
CA LEU A 39 19.54 -32.48 -5.32
C LEU A 39 18.65 -33.68 -4.97
N LYS A 40 18.23 -33.79 -3.70
CA LYS A 40 17.40 -34.89 -3.20
C LYS A 40 15.91 -34.54 -3.23
N PHE A 41 15.27 -34.80 -4.36
CA PHE A 41 13.84 -34.51 -4.56
C PHE A 41 12.88 -35.35 -3.71
N ASP A 42 13.33 -36.49 -3.17
CA ASP A 42 12.55 -37.38 -2.29
C ASP A 42 11.96 -36.66 -1.06
N VAL A 43 12.57 -35.55 -0.65
CA VAL A 43 12.06 -34.69 0.43
C VAL A 43 10.64 -34.20 0.15
N LEU A 44 10.29 -33.98 -1.12
CA LEU A 44 8.96 -33.56 -1.53
C LEU A 44 7.94 -34.71 -1.45
N ARG A 45 8.36 -35.97 -1.65
CA ARG A 45 7.48 -37.15 -1.48
C ARG A 45 6.99 -37.28 -0.04
N ARG A 46 7.86 -36.99 0.94
CA ARG A 46 7.52 -37.07 2.37
C ARG A 46 6.50 -36.02 2.80
N LEU A 47 6.45 -34.90 2.08
CA LEU A 47 5.55 -33.79 2.37
C LEU A 47 4.17 -33.97 1.70
N ALA A 48 4.04 -34.73 0.61
CA ALA A 48 2.76 -34.98 -0.07
C ALA A 48 2.38 -36.49 -0.14
N PRO A 49 2.09 -37.14 1.00
CA PRO A 49 1.89 -38.60 1.04
C PRO A 49 0.55 -39.07 0.46
N ASP A 50 -0.49 -38.22 0.41
CA ASP A 50 -1.82 -38.54 -0.11
C ASP A 50 -2.49 -37.27 -0.64
N SER A 51 -2.63 -37.12 -1.96
CA SER A 51 -3.42 -36.00 -2.50
C SER A 51 -4.38 -36.47 -3.59
N LYS A 52 -5.66 -36.56 -3.21
CA LYS A 52 -6.76 -36.33 -4.15
C LYS A 52 -6.61 -34.90 -4.68
N ARG A 53 -6.44 -34.79 -5.99
CA ARG A 53 -6.02 -33.57 -6.65
C ARG A 53 -7.18 -32.59 -6.90
N PRO A 54 -7.04 -31.29 -6.57
CA PRO A 54 -7.82 -30.23 -7.19
C PRO A 54 -7.26 -29.94 -8.59
N ASN A 55 -8.14 -29.68 -9.57
CA ASN A 55 -7.76 -29.34 -10.94
C ASN A 55 -7.14 -27.92 -10.94
N LEU A 56 -5.82 -27.83 -10.76
CA LEU A 56 -5.07 -26.56 -10.73
C LEU A 56 -4.79 -26.10 -12.16
N ASP A 57 -4.75 -24.79 -12.37
CA ASP A 57 -4.32 -24.21 -13.64
C ASP A 57 -2.79 -24.30 -13.80
N THR A 58 -2.30 -24.26 -15.03
CA THR A 58 -0.86 -24.38 -15.34
C THR A 58 -0.01 -23.36 -14.59
N ARG A 59 -0.55 -22.17 -14.32
CA ARG A 59 0.16 -21.12 -13.57
C ARG A 59 0.40 -21.53 -12.12
N SER A 60 -0.62 -22.07 -11.45
CA SER A 60 -0.47 -22.55 -10.08
C SER A 60 0.49 -23.74 -10.02
N GLU A 61 0.40 -24.67 -10.97
CA GLU A 61 1.30 -25.84 -11.05
C GLU A 61 2.78 -25.40 -11.15
N CYS A 62 3.08 -24.47 -12.05
CA CYS A 62 4.44 -23.93 -12.19
C CYS A 62 4.93 -23.18 -10.95
N GLN A 63 4.03 -22.53 -10.20
CA GLN A 63 4.38 -21.92 -8.92
C GLN A 63 4.74 -22.97 -7.86
N TYR A 64 3.93 -24.03 -7.71
CA TYR A 64 4.24 -25.12 -6.78
C TYR A 64 5.56 -25.81 -7.12
N ILE A 65 5.82 -26.05 -8.40
CA ILE A 65 7.07 -26.65 -8.87
C ILE A 65 8.27 -25.75 -8.56
N ARG A 66 8.15 -24.44 -8.83
CA ARG A 66 9.21 -23.49 -8.46
C ARG A 66 9.50 -23.49 -6.96
N GLN A 67 8.46 -23.46 -6.14
CA GLN A 67 8.62 -23.41 -4.69
C GLN A 67 9.15 -24.73 -4.11
N GLY A 68 8.71 -25.88 -4.66
CA GLY A 68 9.26 -27.19 -4.33
C GLY A 68 10.75 -27.27 -4.60
N LEU A 69 11.21 -26.74 -5.74
CA LEU A 69 12.63 -26.68 -6.06
C LEU A 69 13.43 -25.79 -5.09
N ARG A 70 12.89 -24.64 -4.66
CA ARG A 70 13.52 -23.77 -3.65
C ARG A 70 13.62 -24.46 -2.27
N LEU A 71 12.62 -25.24 -1.88
CA LEU A 71 12.68 -26.06 -0.67
C LEU A 71 13.82 -27.09 -0.78
N VAL A 72 13.93 -27.79 -1.91
CA VAL A 72 15.01 -28.76 -2.16
C VAL A 72 16.39 -28.06 -2.16
N GLN A 73 16.51 -26.86 -2.73
CA GLN A 73 17.72 -26.05 -2.66
C GLN A 73 18.08 -25.65 -1.23
N SER A 74 17.08 -25.41 -0.37
CA SER A 74 17.30 -25.14 1.06
C SER A 74 17.84 -26.36 1.79
N GLU A 75 17.31 -27.55 1.47
CA GLU A 75 17.84 -28.80 2.01
C GLU A 75 19.26 -29.07 1.52
N TYR A 76 19.52 -28.80 0.24
CA TYR A 76 20.85 -28.91 -0.34
C TYR A 76 21.86 -27.95 0.31
N LEU A 77 21.47 -26.69 0.51
CA LEU A 77 22.26 -25.68 1.22
C LEU A 77 22.57 -26.11 2.65
N ARG A 78 21.57 -26.63 3.38
CA ARG A 78 21.74 -27.12 4.74
C ARG A 78 22.77 -28.26 4.82
N LEU A 79 22.82 -29.12 3.81
CA LEU A 79 23.70 -30.30 3.80
C LEU A 79 25.09 -30.03 3.22
N THR A 80 25.23 -29.07 2.31
CA THR A 80 26.46 -28.88 1.52
C THR A 80 27.09 -27.49 1.66
N ASN A 81 26.40 -26.55 2.30
CA ASN A 81 26.72 -25.13 2.30
C ASN A 81 26.73 -24.47 0.90
N SER A 82 26.13 -25.12 -0.10
CA SER A 82 25.98 -24.59 -1.46
C SER A 82 24.51 -24.34 -1.79
N PHE A 83 24.19 -23.16 -2.33
CA PHE A 83 22.83 -22.80 -2.74
C PHE A 83 22.34 -23.60 -3.96
N LEU A 84 23.27 -23.97 -4.84
CA LEU A 84 22.98 -24.49 -6.17
C LEU A 84 23.84 -25.71 -6.51
N PRO A 85 23.31 -26.68 -7.27
CA PRO A 85 24.06 -27.82 -7.75
C PRO A 85 25.13 -27.39 -8.79
N PRO A 86 26.17 -28.21 -9.04
CA PRO A 86 27.15 -27.95 -10.10
C PRO A 86 26.49 -27.80 -11.47
N PHE A 87 27.01 -26.87 -12.29
CA PHE A 87 26.45 -26.54 -13.61
C PHE A 87 26.28 -27.77 -14.53
N GLU A 88 27.23 -28.71 -14.49
CA GLU A 88 27.22 -29.93 -15.29
C GLU A 88 26.08 -30.90 -14.94
N SER A 89 25.54 -30.79 -13.72
CA SER A 89 24.44 -31.63 -13.23
C SER A 89 23.05 -31.03 -13.50
N ALA A 90 22.99 -29.90 -14.21
CA ALA A 90 21.74 -29.19 -14.44
C ALA A 90 20.71 -30.03 -15.23
N GLU A 91 21.13 -30.72 -16.30
CA GLU A 91 20.24 -31.61 -17.07
C GLU A 91 19.75 -32.78 -16.22
N SER A 92 20.66 -33.51 -15.56
CA SER A 92 20.29 -34.65 -14.71
C SER A 92 19.38 -34.25 -13.54
N CYS A 93 19.51 -33.03 -13.01
CA CYS A 93 18.62 -32.51 -11.98
C CYS A 93 17.22 -32.17 -12.50
N TRP A 94 17.11 -31.65 -13.71
CA TRP A 94 15.80 -31.48 -14.34
C TRP A 94 15.13 -32.82 -14.62
N ASP A 95 15.88 -33.82 -15.09
CA ASP A 95 15.34 -35.16 -15.36
C ASP A 95 14.88 -35.85 -14.06
N ALA A 96 15.66 -35.72 -12.97
CA ALA A 96 15.27 -36.23 -11.66
C ALA A 96 13.99 -35.55 -11.14
N TYR A 97 13.86 -34.23 -11.34
CA TYR A 97 12.68 -33.51 -10.89
C TYR A 97 11.44 -33.81 -11.75
N GLU A 98 11.62 -33.87 -13.07
CA GLU A 98 10.61 -34.26 -14.05
C GLU A 98 10.07 -35.67 -13.76
N SER A 99 10.94 -36.61 -13.41
CA SER A 99 10.54 -37.97 -13.00
C SER A 99 9.61 -37.94 -11.78
N LEU A 100 9.99 -37.19 -10.74
CA LEU A 100 9.15 -37.01 -9.56
C LEU A 100 7.80 -36.37 -9.90
N VAL A 101 7.79 -35.28 -10.67
CA VAL A 101 6.53 -34.58 -11.01
C VAL A 101 5.60 -35.47 -11.83
N ASN A 102 6.12 -36.29 -12.74
CA ASN A 102 5.32 -37.22 -13.53
C ASN A 102 4.66 -38.33 -12.70
N GLU A 103 5.12 -38.62 -11.48
CA GLU A 103 4.43 -39.51 -10.53
C GLU A 103 3.06 -38.93 -10.10
N TYR A 104 2.93 -37.59 -10.07
CA TYR A 104 1.74 -36.88 -9.59
C TYR A 104 0.95 -36.18 -10.72
N VAL A 105 1.63 -35.82 -11.80
CA VAL A 105 1.07 -35.12 -12.96
C VAL A 105 1.50 -35.80 -14.25
N SER A 106 0.69 -36.72 -14.75
CA SER A 106 0.93 -37.37 -16.04
C SER A 106 0.94 -36.33 -17.18
N ASN A 107 1.91 -36.45 -18.09
CA ASN A 107 2.04 -35.62 -19.31
C ASN A 107 2.30 -34.13 -19.06
N PHE A 108 2.91 -33.77 -17.92
CA PHE A 108 3.31 -32.39 -17.63
C PHE A 108 4.81 -32.24 -17.70
N ASN A 109 5.28 -31.63 -18.80
CA ASN A 109 6.68 -31.31 -18.96
C ASN A 109 7.02 -29.97 -18.28
N ILE A 110 7.79 -30.01 -17.21
CA ILE A 110 8.11 -28.85 -16.36
C ILE A 110 8.71 -27.72 -17.19
N ARG A 111 9.76 -28.03 -17.97
CA ARG A 111 10.55 -27.03 -18.68
C ARG A 111 9.74 -26.29 -19.74
N SER A 112 9.01 -27.02 -20.58
CA SER A 112 8.19 -26.42 -21.66
C SER A 112 6.95 -25.70 -21.15
N ARG A 113 6.28 -26.23 -20.12
CA ARG A 113 5.05 -25.62 -19.55
C ARG A 113 5.34 -24.40 -18.69
N CYS A 114 6.42 -24.42 -17.92
CA CYS A 114 6.79 -23.34 -17.00
C CYS A 114 7.84 -22.37 -17.54
N GLY A 115 8.36 -22.63 -18.74
CA GLY A 115 9.39 -21.80 -19.37
C GLY A 115 10.73 -21.82 -18.64
N PHE A 116 11.07 -22.92 -17.96
CA PHE A 116 12.34 -23.03 -17.23
C PHE A 116 13.47 -23.47 -18.16
N GLN A 117 14.53 -22.67 -18.24
CA GLN A 117 15.74 -23.04 -18.98
C GLN A 117 16.62 -23.94 -18.12
N THR A 118 17.26 -24.95 -18.74
CA THR A 118 18.16 -25.90 -18.05
C THR A 118 19.15 -25.20 -17.12
N PRO A 119 19.89 -24.16 -17.55
CA PRO A 119 20.93 -23.57 -16.72
C PRO A 119 20.43 -22.91 -15.43
N TRP A 120 19.14 -22.53 -15.36
CA TRP A 120 18.60 -21.77 -14.24
C TRP A 120 18.59 -22.54 -12.93
N ILE A 121 18.62 -23.88 -12.94
CA ILE A 121 18.72 -24.66 -11.70
C ILE A 121 20.11 -24.56 -11.04
N ALA A 122 21.13 -24.14 -11.79
CA ALA A 122 22.53 -24.12 -11.36
C ALA A 122 23.22 -22.74 -11.50
N ARG A 123 22.51 -21.69 -11.94
CA ARG A 123 23.05 -20.31 -12.06
C ARG A 123 22.47 -19.42 -10.98
N GLY A 124 23.32 -18.75 -10.19
CA GLY A 124 22.91 -18.02 -9.00
C GLY A 124 22.79 -16.51 -9.11
N CYS A 125 22.20 -15.90 -8.09
CA CYS A 125 22.16 -14.45 -7.92
C CYS A 125 23.57 -13.91 -7.61
N MET A 126 24.00 -12.85 -8.31
CA MET A 126 25.23 -12.09 -7.97
C MET A 126 26.49 -12.95 -7.80
N ASN A 127 26.60 -14.07 -8.52
CA ASN A 127 27.65 -15.10 -8.36
C ASN A 127 27.76 -15.72 -6.95
N ILE A 128 26.75 -15.53 -6.10
CA ILE A 128 26.66 -16.16 -4.78
C ILE A 128 26.24 -17.61 -4.98
N THR A 129 27.14 -18.53 -4.62
CA THR A 129 26.95 -19.97 -4.77
C THR A 129 27.02 -20.70 -3.44
N THR A 130 27.68 -20.13 -2.43
CA THR A 130 27.88 -20.74 -1.11
C THR A 130 27.28 -19.93 0.03
N ARG A 131 27.09 -20.59 1.17
CA ARG A 131 26.69 -19.96 2.43
C ARG A 131 27.64 -18.84 2.83
N SER A 132 28.95 -19.10 2.78
CA SER A 132 29.96 -18.12 3.18
C SER A 132 29.93 -16.86 2.33
N GLU A 133 29.69 -16.99 1.02
CA GLU A 133 29.54 -15.84 0.12
C GLU A 133 28.27 -15.04 0.44
N PHE A 134 27.18 -15.72 0.78
CA PHE A 134 25.95 -15.05 1.20
C PHE A 134 26.13 -14.30 2.54
N GLU A 135 26.75 -14.94 3.53
CA GLU A 135 27.04 -14.33 4.84
C GLU A 135 28.10 -13.23 4.75
N ALA A 136 28.94 -13.22 3.71
CA ALA A 136 29.83 -12.09 3.41
C ALA A 136 29.10 -10.92 2.73
N ALA A 137 28.04 -11.20 1.97
CA ALA A 137 27.24 -10.18 1.30
C ALA A 137 26.19 -9.52 2.21
N VAL A 138 25.80 -10.17 3.31
CA VAL A 138 24.76 -9.72 4.24
C VAL A 138 25.37 -9.44 5.62
N PRO A 139 25.17 -8.26 6.22
CA PRO A 139 25.78 -7.93 7.50
C PRO A 139 25.26 -8.83 8.64
N PRO A 140 26.10 -9.20 9.62
CA PRO A 140 25.72 -10.06 10.74
C PRO A 140 24.47 -9.59 11.50
N SER A 141 24.31 -8.28 11.67
CA SER A 141 23.13 -7.70 12.34
C SER A 141 21.81 -8.04 11.62
N ALA A 142 21.81 -8.05 10.29
CA ALA A 142 20.62 -8.42 9.52
C ALA A 142 20.34 -9.93 9.61
N LEU A 143 21.38 -10.76 9.69
CA LEU A 143 21.24 -12.20 9.89
C LEU A 143 20.71 -12.52 11.30
N ASP A 144 21.14 -11.78 12.32
CA ASP A 144 20.64 -11.89 13.70
C ASP A 144 19.15 -11.52 13.80
N GLU A 145 18.72 -10.46 13.09
CA GLU A 145 17.30 -10.07 13.01
C GLU A 145 16.45 -11.17 12.34
N VAL A 146 16.97 -11.79 11.28
CA VAL A 146 16.29 -12.93 10.63
C VAL A 146 16.24 -14.13 11.57
N ALA A 147 17.32 -14.45 12.27
CA ALA A 147 17.32 -15.53 13.25
C ALA A 147 16.30 -15.26 14.37
N ALA A 148 16.23 -14.04 14.89
CA ALA A 148 15.25 -13.64 15.90
C ALA A 148 13.80 -13.78 15.42
N ALA A 149 13.53 -13.46 14.15
CA ALA A 149 12.20 -13.56 13.57
C ALA A 149 11.81 -14.99 13.17
N CYS A 150 12.75 -15.77 12.64
CA CYS A 150 12.51 -17.04 11.97
C CYS A 150 12.81 -18.27 12.84
N ASN A 151 13.56 -18.17 13.94
CA ASN A 151 13.94 -19.30 14.79
C ASN A 151 12.82 -19.73 15.76
N GLN A 152 11.66 -20.03 15.21
CA GLN A 152 10.45 -20.45 15.94
C GLN A 152 9.52 -21.21 14.98
N SER A 153 8.44 -21.82 15.51
CA SER A 153 7.46 -22.50 14.66
C SER A 153 6.75 -21.48 13.75
N LEU A 154 6.82 -21.72 12.44
CA LEU A 154 6.20 -20.86 11.41
C LEU A 154 4.80 -21.33 10.98
N LEU A 155 4.21 -22.29 11.72
CA LEU A 155 2.87 -22.82 11.43
C LEU A 155 1.77 -21.75 11.62
N ASN A 156 1.99 -20.79 12.52
CA ASN A 156 1.09 -19.68 12.80
C ASN A 156 1.39 -18.47 11.91
N SER A 157 0.35 -17.69 11.54
CA SER A 157 0.47 -16.56 10.62
C SER A 157 1.33 -15.40 11.12
N SER A 158 1.38 -15.16 12.44
CA SER A 158 2.15 -14.04 13.01
C SER A 158 3.67 -14.26 12.99
N PRO A 159 4.23 -15.39 13.49
CA PRO A 159 5.65 -15.71 13.31
C PRO A 159 6.08 -15.75 11.84
N CYS A 160 5.24 -16.30 10.97
CA CYS A 160 5.49 -16.36 9.55
C CYS A 160 5.59 -14.95 8.92
N ALA A 161 4.66 -14.05 9.24
CA ALA A 161 4.69 -12.68 8.74
C ALA A 161 5.95 -11.91 9.21
N SER A 162 6.35 -12.08 10.47
CA SER A 162 7.57 -11.45 10.99
C SER A 162 8.82 -11.95 10.27
N CYS A 163 8.93 -13.27 10.08
CA CYS A 163 10.05 -13.90 9.36
C CYS A 163 10.10 -13.48 7.89
N THR A 164 8.99 -13.55 7.15
CA THR A 164 8.97 -13.17 5.73
C THR A 164 9.22 -11.67 5.49
N THR A 165 8.85 -10.81 6.44
CA THR A 165 9.15 -9.37 6.39
C THR A 165 10.64 -9.09 6.53
N SER A 166 11.33 -9.72 7.49
CA SER A 166 12.78 -9.54 7.65
C SER A 166 13.57 -10.07 6.44
N LEU A 167 13.13 -11.19 5.85
CA LEU A 167 13.74 -11.74 4.63
C LEU A 167 13.59 -10.83 3.41
N SER A 168 12.44 -10.18 3.28
CA SER A 168 12.19 -9.20 2.20
C SER A 168 13.07 -7.96 2.35
N SER A 169 13.38 -7.56 3.59
CA SER A 169 14.31 -6.47 3.88
C SER A 169 15.75 -6.79 3.45
N ILE A 170 16.23 -8.02 3.73
CA ILE A 170 17.56 -8.48 3.27
C ILE A 170 17.65 -8.44 1.74
N GLN A 171 16.63 -8.96 1.07
CA GLN A 171 16.58 -8.94 -0.39
C GLN A 171 16.72 -7.52 -0.94
N ALA A 172 15.91 -6.58 -0.47
CA ALA A 172 15.88 -5.21 -0.97
C ALA A 172 17.19 -4.45 -0.71
N SER A 173 17.86 -4.75 0.40
CA SER A 173 19.01 -3.95 0.87
C SER A 173 20.36 -4.50 0.45
N TYR A 174 20.51 -5.84 0.36
CA TYR A 174 21.82 -6.48 0.18
C TYR A 174 21.93 -7.32 -1.09
N LEU A 175 20.80 -7.64 -1.74
CA LEU A 175 20.77 -8.44 -2.97
C LEU A 175 20.03 -7.72 -4.12
N PRO A 176 20.45 -6.50 -4.51
CA PRO A 176 19.78 -5.71 -5.55
C PRO A 176 20.03 -6.24 -6.98
N GLY A 177 20.81 -7.32 -7.13
CA GLY A 177 21.19 -7.88 -8.42
C GLY A 177 20.00 -8.36 -9.26
N PRO A 178 20.18 -8.45 -10.58
CA PRO A 178 19.14 -8.96 -11.46
C PRO A 178 18.84 -10.44 -11.16
N SER A 179 17.56 -10.80 -11.22
CA SER A 179 17.12 -12.19 -11.06
C SER A 179 17.53 -13.04 -12.26
N ILE A 180 18.19 -14.19 -12.03
CA ILE A 180 18.62 -15.09 -13.11
C ILE A 180 17.54 -16.15 -13.36
N GLY A 181 16.55 -15.76 -14.17
CA GLY A 181 15.45 -16.63 -14.54
C GLY A 181 14.46 -16.87 -13.40
N ASN A 182 13.66 -17.93 -13.51
CA ASN A 182 12.50 -18.14 -12.65
C ASN A 182 12.78 -18.96 -11.39
N VAL A 183 13.92 -19.66 -11.30
CA VAL A 183 14.23 -20.56 -10.18
C VAL A 183 15.29 -19.92 -9.28
N SER A 184 16.41 -19.52 -9.87
CA SER A 184 17.56 -18.98 -9.17
C SER A 184 17.61 -17.46 -9.29
N ASP A 185 16.69 -16.83 -8.58
CA ASP A 185 16.56 -15.39 -8.49
C ASP A 185 17.05 -14.86 -7.14
N CYS A 186 17.42 -13.58 -7.10
CA CYS A 186 17.87 -12.92 -5.88
C CYS A 186 16.78 -12.87 -4.81
N THR A 187 15.50 -12.96 -5.21
CA THR A 187 14.35 -12.98 -4.28
C THR A 187 14.28 -14.25 -3.45
N ALA A 188 14.78 -15.37 -3.96
CA ALA A 188 14.70 -16.67 -3.30
C ALA A 188 15.78 -16.88 -2.23
N TYR A 189 16.95 -16.26 -2.40
CA TYR A 189 18.14 -16.55 -1.60
C TYR A 189 17.94 -16.35 -0.08
N PRO A 190 17.34 -15.25 0.40
CA PRO A 190 17.05 -15.08 1.81
C PRO A 190 16.13 -16.18 2.36
N PHE A 191 15.10 -16.58 1.61
CA PHE A 191 14.15 -17.62 2.00
C PHE A 191 14.81 -19.00 2.06
N ILE A 192 15.67 -19.30 1.08
CA ILE A 192 16.45 -20.54 1.02
C ILE A 192 17.42 -20.62 2.21
N TYR A 193 18.13 -19.54 2.51
CA TYR A 193 19.03 -19.44 3.66
C TYR A 193 18.28 -19.60 4.98
N ALA A 194 17.14 -18.91 5.14
CA ALA A 194 16.38 -18.92 6.38
C ALA A 194 15.78 -20.29 6.70
N ALA A 195 15.27 -20.98 5.69
CA ALA A 195 14.79 -22.35 5.84
C ALA A 195 15.92 -23.32 6.20
N ALA A 196 17.14 -23.10 5.69
CA ALA A 196 18.29 -23.95 5.94
C ALA A 196 18.94 -23.74 7.33
N PHE A 197 19.09 -22.48 7.76
CA PHE A 197 19.94 -22.12 8.90
C PHE A 197 19.29 -21.19 9.95
N SER A 198 18.34 -20.33 9.56
CA SER A 198 17.71 -19.41 10.53
C SER A 198 16.53 -20.04 11.28
N ASN A 199 15.86 -21.04 10.69
CA ASN A 199 14.80 -21.79 11.34
C ASN A 199 15.32 -23.17 11.80
N HIS A 200 15.32 -23.44 13.11
CA HIS A 200 15.87 -24.70 13.62
C HIS A 200 15.10 -25.96 13.20
N PHE A 201 13.83 -25.84 12.77
CA PHE A 201 13.03 -26.99 12.33
C PHE A 201 13.41 -27.43 10.90
N GLY A 202 14.06 -26.55 10.15
CA GLY A 202 14.57 -26.81 8.81
C GLY A 202 13.51 -26.72 7.70
N PRO A 203 13.90 -26.93 6.43
CA PRO A 203 13.04 -26.72 5.28
C PRO A 203 11.94 -27.78 5.13
N THR A 204 12.10 -28.93 5.80
CA THR A 204 11.16 -30.06 5.74
C THR A 204 10.08 -30.01 6.81
N ASP A 205 10.12 -29.02 7.71
CA ASP A 205 9.04 -28.77 8.66
C ASP A 205 7.80 -28.23 7.95
N GLU A 206 6.61 -28.66 8.38
CA GLU A 206 5.35 -28.26 7.75
C GLU A 206 5.12 -26.75 7.82
N GLY A 207 5.45 -26.11 8.95
CA GLY A 207 5.32 -24.67 9.12
C GLY A 207 6.32 -23.90 8.27
N THR A 208 7.56 -24.36 8.21
CA THR A 208 8.60 -23.74 7.36
C THR A 208 8.26 -23.86 5.88
N ALA A 209 7.83 -25.05 5.42
CA ALA A 209 7.46 -25.28 4.04
C ALA A 209 6.24 -24.47 3.61
N LYS A 210 5.22 -24.39 4.49
CA LYS A 210 4.04 -23.56 4.26
C LYS A 210 4.35 -22.08 4.27
N CYS A 211 5.14 -21.60 5.23
CA CYS A 211 5.42 -20.18 5.38
C CYS A 211 6.37 -19.63 4.31
N LEU A 212 7.53 -20.28 4.12
CA LEU A 212 8.60 -19.74 3.29
C LEU A 212 8.47 -20.10 1.81
N PHE A 213 7.79 -21.22 1.51
CA PHE A 213 7.63 -21.73 0.15
C PHE A 213 6.15 -21.82 -0.28
N ASN A 214 5.20 -21.44 0.57
CA ASN A 214 3.76 -21.52 0.25
C ASN A 214 3.32 -22.95 -0.16
N LEU A 215 3.92 -23.97 0.45
CA LEU A 215 3.59 -25.37 0.22
C LEU A 215 2.72 -25.88 1.39
N ASP A 216 1.40 -25.95 1.18
CA ASP A 216 0.45 -26.47 2.16
C ASP A 216 0.14 -27.96 1.87
N PHE A 217 0.44 -28.81 2.84
CA PHE A 217 0.34 -30.27 2.72
C PHE A 217 -0.83 -30.88 3.51
N THR A 218 -1.70 -30.03 4.08
CA THR A 218 -2.84 -30.51 4.88
C THR A 218 -3.88 -31.18 3.98
N SER A 219 -3.85 -32.53 3.91
CA SER A 219 -4.92 -33.30 3.28
C SER A 219 -6.23 -33.15 4.08
N SER A 220 -7.29 -32.68 3.43
CA SER A 220 -8.65 -32.78 3.98
C SER A 220 -9.10 -34.25 3.94
N ASN A 221 -8.65 -35.07 4.89
CA ASN A 221 -9.02 -36.48 4.90
C ASN A 221 -10.34 -36.70 5.64
N SER A 222 -11.42 -36.53 4.89
CA SER A 222 -12.70 -37.18 5.18
C SER A 222 -12.63 -38.66 4.77
N SER A 223 -13.13 -39.54 5.66
CA SER A 223 -13.58 -40.92 5.39
C SER A 223 -12.60 -42.11 5.49
N GLY A 224 -12.23 -42.48 6.72
CA GLY A 224 -11.92 -43.88 7.09
C GLY A 224 -13.19 -44.70 7.37
N LYS A 225 -14.02 -44.97 6.35
CA LYS A 225 -15.21 -45.86 6.46
C LYS A 225 -14.96 -47.16 5.72
N LYS A 226 -14.68 -48.23 6.46
CA LYS A 226 -15.09 -49.63 6.21
C LYS A 226 -14.29 -50.54 7.16
N LYS A 227 -14.68 -50.56 8.44
CA LYS A 227 -14.47 -51.66 9.43
C LYS A 227 -14.96 -51.30 10.85
N LYS A 228 -15.26 -50.03 11.16
CA LYS A 228 -15.77 -49.57 12.47
C LYS A 228 -17.30 -49.33 12.59
N LYS A 229 -18.14 -49.89 11.71
CA LYS A 229 -19.59 -49.57 11.74
C LYS A 229 -20.37 -50.24 12.88
N ILE A 230 -19.86 -51.30 13.50
CA ILE A 230 -20.62 -52.06 14.52
C ILE A 230 -20.33 -51.55 15.95
N VAL A 231 -19.11 -51.12 16.25
CA VAL A 231 -18.74 -50.62 17.60
C VAL A 231 -19.20 -49.17 17.84
N ILE A 232 -19.28 -48.35 16.79
CA ILE A 232 -19.67 -46.93 16.91
C ILE A 232 -21.17 -46.78 17.22
N ALA A 233 -22.04 -47.69 16.76
CA ALA A 233 -23.48 -47.58 16.98
C ALA A 233 -23.86 -47.63 18.47
N VAL A 234 -23.19 -48.48 19.26
CA VAL A 234 -23.46 -48.63 20.70
C VAL A 234 -22.94 -47.43 21.49
N VAL A 235 -21.76 -46.91 21.14
CA VAL A 235 -21.15 -45.75 21.82
C VAL A 235 -21.89 -44.45 21.49
N VAL A 236 -22.42 -44.30 20.28
CA VAL A 236 -23.17 -43.09 19.87
C VAL A 236 -24.52 -42.97 20.59
N VAL A 237 -25.19 -44.08 20.90
CA VAL A 237 -26.44 -44.05 21.67
C VAL A 237 -26.17 -43.64 23.12
N ILE A 238 -25.13 -44.20 23.74
CA ILE A 238 -24.77 -43.88 25.14
C ILE A 238 -24.27 -42.44 25.25
N CYS A 239 -23.36 -42.00 24.36
CA CYS A 239 -22.90 -40.62 24.32
C CYS A 239 -24.02 -39.63 23.95
N GLY A 240 -24.97 -40.03 23.09
CA GLY A 240 -26.13 -39.22 22.74
C GLY A 240 -27.06 -38.96 23.93
N VAL A 241 -27.31 -39.97 24.76
CA VAL A 241 -28.11 -39.81 25.99
C VAL A 241 -27.36 -38.96 27.02
N VAL A 242 -26.06 -39.17 27.19
CA VAL A 242 -25.24 -38.36 28.12
C VAL A 242 -25.12 -36.91 27.65
N LEU A 243 -25.01 -36.65 26.35
CA LEU A 243 -24.99 -35.30 25.80
C LEU A 243 -26.36 -34.63 25.87
N LEU A 244 -27.47 -35.36 25.71
CA LEU A 244 -28.82 -34.80 25.87
C LEU A 244 -29.15 -34.47 27.34
N LEU A 245 -28.72 -35.32 28.28
CA LEU A 245 -28.84 -35.06 29.73
C LEU A 245 -27.87 -33.93 30.16
N GLY A 246 -26.67 -33.89 29.60
CA GLY A 246 -25.70 -32.83 29.82
C GLY A 246 -26.16 -31.49 29.22
N PHE A 247 -26.78 -31.50 28.04
CA PHE A 247 -27.30 -30.31 27.38
C PHE A 247 -28.57 -29.80 28.04
N SER A 248 -29.46 -30.67 28.50
CA SER A 248 -30.64 -30.27 29.29
C SER A 248 -30.24 -29.74 30.68
N GLY A 249 -29.27 -30.37 31.36
CA GLY A 249 -28.66 -29.86 32.58
C GLY A 249 -27.95 -28.52 32.38
N PHE A 250 -27.16 -28.40 31.32
CA PHE A 250 -26.48 -27.15 30.94
C PHE A 250 -27.48 -26.06 30.53
N TRP A 251 -28.58 -26.40 29.86
CA TRP A 251 -29.62 -25.45 29.47
C TRP A 251 -30.45 -24.97 30.67
N LEU A 252 -30.72 -25.83 31.65
CA LEU A 252 -31.35 -25.45 32.92
C LEU A 252 -30.40 -24.61 33.79
N LEU A 253 -29.11 -24.96 33.84
CA LEU A 253 -28.06 -24.15 34.49
C LEU A 253 -27.84 -22.82 33.78
N ARG A 254 -27.93 -22.77 32.44
CA ARG A 254 -27.81 -21.56 31.62
C ARG A 254 -29.07 -20.70 31.70
N ARG A 255 -30.26 -21.27 31.86
CA ARG A 255 -31.49 -20.50 32.19
C ARG A 255 -31.45 -19.92 33.60
N ARG A 256 -30.88 -20.64 34.58
CA ARG A 256 -30.64 -20.10 35.94
C ARG A 256 -29.53 -19.02 35.93
N ARG A 257 -28.41 -19.24 35.23
CA ARG A 257 -27.33 -18.26 35.07
C ARG A 257 -27.73 -17.05 34.21
N ALA A 258 -28.62 -17.19 33.23
CA ALA A 258 -29.12 -16.07 32.41
C ALA A 258 -30.07 -15.16 33.20
N ARG A 259 -30.84 -15.69 34.16
CA ARG A 259 -31.64 -14.88 35.10
C ARG A 259 -30.76 -14.13 36.11
N ILE A 260 -29.61 -14.71 36.49
CA ILE A 260 -28.62 -14.06 37.37
C ILE A 260 -27.73 -13.06 36.58
N SER A 261 -27.40 -13.37 35.32
CA SER A 261 -26.57 -12.53 34.45
C SER A 261 -27.31 -11.29 33.92
N ARG A 262 -28.65 -11.30 33.80
CA ARG A 262 -29.42 -10.07 33.56
C ARG A 262 -29.37 -9.08 34.73
N ARG A 263 -29.13 -9.55 35.96
CA ARG A 263 -28.86 -8.68 37.13
C ARG A 263 -27.39 -8.23 37.23
N LYS A 264 -26.47 -8.92 36.55
CA LYS A 264 -25.02 -8.61 36.56
C LYS A 264 -24.53 -7.83 35.34
N TRP A 265 -25.31 -7.80 34.24
CA TRP A 265 -24.99 -7.01 33.03
C TRP A 265 -25.12 -5.49 33.28
N ASN A 266 -26.01 -5.04 34.16
CA ASN A 266 -26.05 -3.62 34.54
C ASN A 266 -24.74 -3.14 35.21
N ASN A 267 -23.86 -4.04 35.64
CA ASN A 267 -22.65 -3.71 36.42
C ASN A 267 -21.33 -4.14 35.76
N MET A 268 -21.27 -4.37 34.44
CA MET A 268 -19.99 -4.54 33.74
C MET A 268 -19.91 -3.59 32.54
N ARG A 269 -19.93 -2.28 32.85
CA ARG A 269 -19.23 -1.27 32.06
C ARG A 269 -17.74 -1.62 32.18
N SER A 270 -17.20 -2.25 31.14
CA SER A 270 -15.74 -2.30 30.99
C SER A 270 -15.34 -0.94 30.45
N ASP A 271 -15.19 0.01 31.37
CA ASP A 271 -14.59 1.31 31.13
C ASP A 271 -13.15 1.09 30.66
N THR A 272 -12.91 1.36 29.38
CA THR A 272 -11.60 1.76 28.89
C THR A 272 -11.67 3.26 28.56
N ASN A 273 -10.59 3.99 28.80
CA ASN A 273 -10.44 5.46 28.75
C ASN A 273 -11.04 6.20 27.52
N VAL A 274 -11.45 5.47 26.48
CA VAL A 274 -12.18 5.96 25.30
C VAL A 274 -13.63 6.36 25.64
N SER A 275 -14.29 5.62 26.54
CA SER A 275 -15.67 5.92 26.94
C SER A 275 -15.77 7.23 27.71
N SER A 276 -14.80 7.56 28.56
CA SER A 276 -14.84 8.80 29.37
C SER A 276 -14.61 10.05 28.53
N GLY A 277 -13.64 10.05 27.61
CA GLY A 277 -13.41 11.19 26.70
C GLY A 277 -14.58 11.44 25.75
N LEU A 278 -15.17 10.36 25.23
CA LEU A 278 -16.26 10.45 24.27
C LEU A 278 -17.64 10.69 24.93
N GLU A 279 -17.85 10.22 26.16
CA GLU A 279 -19.02 10.61 26.98
C GLU A 279 -18.97 12.09 27.38
N SER A 280 -17.78 12.65 27.64
CA SER A 280 -17.59 14.10 27.86
C SER A 280 -17.97 14.91 26.61
N ILE A 281 -17.51 14.49 25.42
CA ILE A 281 -17.86 15.14 24.14
C ILE A 281 -19.37 15.03 23.88
N SER A 282 -19.97 13.85 24.06
CA SER A 282 -21.41 13.63 23.86
C SER A 282 -22.28 14.38 24.87
N ALA A 283 -21.78 14.69 26.07
CA ALA A 283 -22.48 15.52 27.04
C ALA A 283 -22.43 17.02 26.70
N SER A 284 -21.41 17.46 25.97
CA SER A 284 -21.18 18.86 25.56
C SER A 284 -21.75 19.17 24.16
N THR A 285 -22.09 18.15 23.36
CA THR A 285 -22.52 18.29 21.97
C THR A 285 -23.85 17.57 21.71
N THR A 286 -24.58 17.95 20.65
CA THR A 286 -25.84 17.29 20.24
C THR A 286 -25.60 15.98 19.47
N LEU A 287 -24.47 15.29 19.72
CA LEU A 287 -24.07 14.10 18.97
C LEU A 287 -24.86 12.86 19.39
N ILE A 288 -25.28 12.07 18.40
CA ILE A 288 -26.02 10.83 18.64
C ILE A 288 -25.04 9.67 18.74
N ARG A 289 -25.08 8.92 19.84
CA ARG A 289 -24.40 7.63 19.95
C ARG A 289 -25.28 6.54 19.34
N PHE A 290 -24.97 6.13 18.13
CA PHE A 290 -25.67 5.05 17.45
C PHE A 290 -25.22 3.69 17.98
N THR A 291 -26.17 2.76 18.06
CA THR A 291 -25.87 1.36 18.32
C THR A 291 -25.34 0.67 17.07
N PHE A 292 -24.55 -0.38 17.25
CA PHE A 292 -24.03 -1.14 16.13
C PHE A 292 -25.16 -1.81 15.31
N ASP A 293 -26.24 -2.25 15.96
CA ASP A 293 -27.37 -2.87 15.28
C ASP A 293 -28.14 -1.88 14.40
N GLU A 294 -28.28 -0.61 14.83
CA GLU A 294 -28.87 0.45 14.00
C GLU A 294 -28.02 0.71 12.76
N ILE A 295 -26.69 0.82 12.91
CA ILE A 295 -25.78 1.02 11.78
C ILE A 295 -25.79 -0.19 10.84
N ARG A 296 -25.82 -1.41 11.39
CA ARG A 296 -25.91 -2.64 10.61
C ARG A 296 -27.22 -2.68 9.81
N ALA A 297 -28.34 -2.27 10.41
CA ALA A 297 -29.62 -2.18 9.70
C ALA A 297 -29.57 -1.11 8.60
N ALA A 298 -29.09 0.09 8.91
CA ALA A 298 -29.01 1.21 7.98
C ALA A 298 -28.16 0.92 6.74
N THR A 299 -27.11 0.11 6.90
CA THR A 299 -26.16 -0.26 5.83
C THR A 299 -26.50 -1.57 5.12
N LYS A 300 -27.63 -2.21 5.44
CA LYS A 300 -27.98 -3.57 4.98
C LYS A 300 -26.86 -4.57 5.25
N ASN A 301 -26.41 -4.62 6.51
CA ASN A 301 -25.31 -5.45 6.98
C ASN A 301 -23.96 -5.14 6.28
N PHE A 302 -23.63 -3.84 6.15
CA PHE A 302 -22.43 -3.37 5.44
C PHE A 302 -22.31 -3.97 4.03
N SER A 303 -23.43 -4.03 3.31
CA SER A 303 -23.50 -4.57 1.95
C SER A 303 -22.46 -3.91 1.04
N ARG A 304 -21.80 -4.71 0.20
CA ARG A 304 -20.79 -4.21 -0.74
C ARG A 304 -21.39 -3.22 -1.75
N GLU A 305 -22.67 -3.34 -2.05
CA GLU A 305 -23.41 -2.43 -2.94
C GLU A 305 -23.54 -1.01 -2.38
N ASN A 306 -23.44 -0.88 -1.05
CA ASN A 306 -23.56 0.40 -0.36
C ASN A 306 -22.19 1.08 -0.17
N ILE A 307 -21.09 0.51 -0.66
CA ILE A 307 -19.77 1.13 -0.50
C ILE A 307 -19.67 2.31 -1.48
N ILE A 308 -19.54 3.51 -0.93
CA ILE A 308 -19.36 4.76 -1.69
C ILE A 308 -17.93 5.29 -1.63
N GLY A 309 -17.10 4.76 -0.72
CA GLY A 309 -15.69 5.12 -0.62
C GLY A 309 -14.84 4.01 -0.03
N LYS A 310 -13.61 3.85 -0.53
CA LYS A 310 -12.61 2.90 -0.01
C LYS A 310 -11.30 3.64 0.21
N GLY A 311 -10.82 3.66 1.44
CA GLY A 311 -9.56 4.32 1.80
C GLY A 311 -8.66 3.46 2.68
N GLY A 312 -7.46 3.96 2.99
CA GLY A 312 -6.52 3.32 3.92
C GLY A 312 -7.08 3.24 5.35
N TYR A 313 -7.86 4.23 5.76
CA TYR A 313 -8.42 4.32 7.12
C TYR A 313 -9.70 3.51 7.33
N GLY A 314 -10.43 3.19 6.26
CA GLY A 314 -11.77 2.62 6.39
C GLY A 314 -12.51 2.46 5.06
N ASN A 315 -13.70 1.89 5.14
CA ASN A 315 -14.67 1.92 4.06
C ASN A 315 -15.80 2.88 4.45
N VAL A 316 -16.32 3.63 3.49
CA VAL A 316 -17.48 4.51 3.66
C VAL A 316 -18.69 3.86 3.00
N TYR A 317 -19.76 3.70 3.77
CA TYR A 317 -21.01 3.11 3.33
C TYR A 317 -22.10 4.16 3.25
N LYS A 318 -22.92 4.11 2.21
CA LYS A 318 -24.23 4.75 2.18
C LYS A 318 -25.17 3.96 3.11
N GLY A 319 -25.96 4.66 3.90
CA GLY A 319 -27.02 4.05 4.69
C GLY A 319 -28.23 4.95 4.80
N VAL A 320 -29.34 4.37 5.27
CA VAL A 320 -30.59 5.07 5.56
C VAL A 320 -30.95 4.82 7.01
N LEU A 321 -31.02 5.88 7.81
CA LEU A 321 -31.41 5.81 9.22
C LEU A 321 -32.93 5.55 9.36
N PRO A 322 -33.43 5.15 10.55
CA PRO A 322 -34.86 4.88 10.77
C PRO A 322 -35.80 6.06 10.48
N ASP A 323 -35.29 7.28 10.59
CA ASP A 323 -36.01 8.52 10.26
C ASP A 323 -36.08 8.80 8.75
N GLY A 324 -35.49 7.92 7.92
CA GLY A 324 -35.43 8.04 6.46
C GLY A 324 -34.26 8.88 5.95
N SER A 325 -33.43 9.43 6.84
CA SER A 325 -32.30 10.26 6.42
C SER A 325 -31.17 9.43 5.81
N GLU A 326 -30.65 9.89 4.67
CA GLU A 326 -29.50 9.28 4.01
C GLU A 326 -28.19 9.78 4.65
N VAL A 327 -27.32 8.85 5.02
CA VAL A 327 -26.08 9.13 5.74
C VAL A 327 -24.88 8.41 5.11
N ALA A 328 -23.69 8.96 5.35
CA ALA A 328 -22.42 8.32 5.07
C ALA A 328 -21.81 7.76 6.38
N LEU A 329 -21.46 6.47 6.37
CA LEU A 329 -20.92 5.76 7.53
C LEU A 329 -19.49 5.31 7.26
N LYS A 330 -18.51 5.99 7.86
CA LYS A 330 -17.08 5.66 7.75
C LYS A 330 -16.73 4.63 8.82
N ARG A 331 -16.58 3.36 8.40
CA ARG A 331 -16.16 2.24 9.25
C ARG A 331 -14.65 2.07 9.19
N PHE A 332 -13.99 2.22 10.35
CA PHE A 332 -12.53 2.13 10.44
C PHE A 332 -12.04 0.68 10.37
N LYS A 333 -10.91 0.45 9.69
CA LYS A 333 -10.33 -0.90 9.47
C LYS A 333 -9.47 -1.40 10.62
N ASN A 334 -8.73 -0.50 11.27
CA ASN A 334 -7.99 -0.87 12.47
C ASN A 334 -9.04 -1.09 13.56
N CYS A 335 -9.04 -2.25 14.22
CA CYS A 335 -9.93 -2.57 15.33
C CYS A 335 -9.15 -2.81 16.63
N SER A 336 -7.87 -2.41 16.69
CA SER A 336 -7.05 -2.48 17.90
C SER A 336 -7.23 -1.24 18.79
N ALA A 337 -6.95 -1.40 20.08
CA ALA A 337 -6.95 -0.31 21.07
C ALA A 337 -5.99 0.84 20.67
N ALA A 338 -4.91 0.53 19.94
CA ALA A 338 -3.97 1.54 19.44
C ALA A 338 -4.62 2.54 18.45
N GLY A 339 -5.67 2.15 17.73
CA GLY A 339 -6.41 3.05 16.85
C GLY A 339 -7.53 3.85 17.54
N ASP A 340 -7.73 3.67 18.85
CA ASP A 340 -8.80 4.38 19.58
C ASP A 340 -8.47 5.86 19.71
N ALA A 341 -7.19 6.18 19.91
CA ALA A 341 -6.72 7.56 19.96
C ALA A 341 -6.98 8.30 18.64
N SER A 342 -6.69 7.69 17.49
CA SER A 342 -6.94 8.33 16.19
C SER A 342 -8.43 8.53 15.91
N PHE A 343 -9.27 7.56 16.28
CA PHE A 343 -10.72 7.68 16.13
C PHE A 343 -11.30 8.74 17.06
N THR A 344 -10.92 8.73 18.34
CA THR A 344 -11.39 9.70 19.34
C THR A 344 -11.00 11.11 18.93
N HIS A 345 -9.75 11.29 18.47
CA HIS A 345 -9.25 12.56 17.95
C HIS A 345 -10.04 13.04 16.73
N GLU A 346 -10.31 12.17 15.75
CA GLU A 346 -11.12 12.55 14.58
C GLU A 346 -12.54 12.96 14.98
N VAL A 347 -13.18 12.23 15.91
CA VAL A 347 -14.49 12.58 16.44
C VAL A 347 -14.45 13.90 17.21
N GLU A 348 -13.43 14.13 18.03
CA GLU A 348 -13.24 15.38 18.79
C GLU A 348 -13.12 16.59 17.86
N VAL A 349 -12.29 16.51 16.82
CA VAL A 349 -12.10 17.60 15.85
C VAL A 349 -13.38 17.87 15.06
N ILE A 350 -14.01 16.84 14.48
CA ILE A 350 -15.21 17.07 13.66
C ILE A 350 -16.42 17.48 14.51
N ALA A 351 -16.46 17.13 15.80
CA ALA A 351 -17.48 17.55 16.75
C ALA A 351 -17.36 19.00 17.19
N SER A 352 -16.14 19.55 17.24
CA SER A 352 -15.87 20.92 17.69
C SER A 352 -16.14 21.98 16.62
N VAL A 353 -16.39 21.57 15.37
CA VAL A 353 -16.56 22.46 14.22
C VAL A 353 -17.99 22.41 13.67
N ARG A 354 -18.53 23.58 13.31
CA ARG A 354 -19.82 23.66 12.62
C ARG A 354 -19.81 24.82 11.64
N HIS A 355 -19.73 24.49 10.35
CA HIS A 355 -19.69 25.49 9.29
C HIS A 355 -20.35 24.97 8.01
N VAL A 356 -20.94 25.87 7.23
CA VAL A 356 -21.69 25.52 6.00
C VAL A 356 -20.82 24.85 4.94
N ASN A 357 -19.50 25.02 4.99
CA ASN A 357 -18.56 24.38 4.05
C ASN A 357 -17.72 23.25 4.67
N LEU A 358 -18.12 22.73 5.83
CA LEU A 358 -17.51 21.54 6.43
C LEU A 358 -18.55 20.42 6.53
N VAL A 359 -18.11 19.16 6.42
CA VAL A 359 -18.99 18.02 6.67
C VAL A 359 -19.39 17.99 8.14
N ALA A 360 -20.70 17.99 8.40
CA ALA A 360 -21.23 17.91 9.76
C ALA A 360 -21.26 16.46 10.27
N LEU A 361 -20.75 16.26 11.48
CA LEU A 361 -20.90 15.00 12.21
C LEU A 361 -22.32 14.91 12.78
N ARG A 362 -23.02 13.81 12.50
CA ARG A 362 -24.29 13.49 13.17
C ARG A 362 -24.08 12.71 14.46
N GLY A 363 -23.09 11.82 14.44
CA GLY A 363 -22.86 10.93 15.55
C GLY A 363 -21.80 9.88 15.26
N TYR A 364 -21.68 8.95 16.19
CA TYR A 364 -20.66 7.92 16.13
C TYR A 364 -21.18 6.61 16.74
N CYS A 365 -20.47 5.52 16.48
CA CYS A 365 -20.67 4.23 17.13
C CYS A 365 -19.34 3.65 17.56
N THR A 366 -19.27 3.26 18.83
CA THR A 366 -18.22 2.41 19.39
C THR A 366 -18.86 1.19 20.01
N ALA A 367 -18.52 0.00 19.51
CA ALA A 367 -19.09 -1.26 20.00
C ALA A 367 -18.11 -2.42 19.86
N THR A 368 -18.02 -3.28 20.87
CA THR A 368 -17.27 -4.55 20.74
C THR A 368 -18.27 -5.67 20.58
N THR A 369 -18.26 -6.34 19.43
CA THR A 369 -19.13 -7.50 19.18
C THR A 369 -18.32 -8.80 19.17
N PRO A 370 -18.88 -9.93 19.60
CA PRO A 370 -18.15 -11.20 19.63
C PRO A 370 -17.68 -11.71 18.26
N LEU A 371 -18.42 -11.37 17.19
CA LEU A 371 -18.17 -11.86 15.83
C LEU A 371 -17.42 -10.84 14.97
N GLU A 372 -17.60 -9.55 15.20
CA GLU A 372 -16.97 -8.49 14.39
C GLU A 372 -15.85 -7.76 15.13
N GLY A 373 -15.60 -8.08 16.40
CA GLY A 373 -14.59 -7.41 17.20
C GLY A 373 -14.96 -5.97 17.54
N HIS A 374 -13.94 -5.14 17.79
CA HIS A 374 -14.13 -3.73 18.12
C HIS A 374 -14.50 -2.91 16.88
N GLN A 375 -15.58 -2.14 16.97
CA GLN A 375 -16.19 -1.38 15.89
C GLN A 375 -16.14 0.10 16.20
N ARG A 376 -15.69 0.88 15.22
CA ARG A 376 -15.55 2.34 15.29
C ARG A 376 -16.09 2.93 14.00
N ILE A 377 -17.14 3.73 14.11
CA ILE A 377 -17.88 4.24 12.95
C ILE A 377 -18.26 5.69 13.19
N ILE A 378 -17.97 6.54 12.20
CA ILE A 378 -18.44 7.93 12.13
C ILE A 378 -19.67 8.00 11.23
N VAL A 379 -20.68 8.76 11.63
CA VAL A 379 -21.93 8.96 10.88
C VAL A 379 -22.06 10.44 10.52
N CYS A 380 -22.09 10.74 9.23
CA CYS A 380 -22.22 12.09 8.68
C CYS A 380 -23.36 12.17 7.67
N ASP A 381 -23.74 13.39 7.29
CA ASP A 381 -24.62 13.63 6.15
C ASP A 381 -24.05 13.03 4.85
N LEU A 382 -24.91 12.45 4.01
CA LEU A 382 -24.51 11.96 2.70
C LEU A 382 -24.39 13.11 1.70
N MET A 383 -23.22 13.24 1.07
CA MET A 383 -22.97 14.20 -0.01
C MET A 383 -23.34 13.57 -1.35
N LYS A 384 -24.52 13.92 -1.90
CA LYS A 384 -25.13 13.21 -3.03
C LYS A 384 -24.34 13.32 -4.34
N ASN A 385 -23.56 14.39 -4.52
CA ASN A 385 -22.79 14.60 -5.74
C ASN A 385 -21.34 14.09 -5.63
N GLY A 386 -20.99 13.31 -4.61
CA GLY A 386 -19.65 12.73 -4.49
C GLY A 386 -18.56 13.77 -4.22
N SER A 387 -17.33 13.50 -4.63
CA SER A 387 -16.17 14.38 -4.42
C SER A 387 -15.82 15.21 -5.65
N VAL A 388 -15.13 16.34 -5.47
CA VAL A 388 -14.59 17.14 -6.58
C VAL A 388 -13.69 16.29 -7.48
N HIS A 389 -12.91 15.37 -6.90
CA HIS A 389 -12.08 14.43 -7.66
C HIS A 389 -12.92 13.57 -8.64
N ASP A 390 -14.12 13.13 -8.26
CA ASP A 390 -14.98 12.32 -9.11
C ASP A 390 -15.48 13.10 -10.33
N HIS A 391 -15.71 14.41 -10.20
CA HIS A 391 -16.13 15.27 -11.29
C HIS A 391 -14.98 15.72 -12.20
N LEU A 392 -13.76 15.86 -11.66
CA LEU A 392 -12.60 16.28 -12.45
C LEU A 392 -11.92 15.11 -13.17
N PHE A 393 -11.87 13.93 -12.53
CA PHE A 393 -11.05 12.81 -13.00
C PHE A 393 -11.80 11.47 -13.08
N GLY A 394 -13.05 11.43 -12.65
CA GLY A 394 -13.90 10.24 -12.75
C GLY A 394 -14.61 10.12 -14.10
N VAL A 395 -15.48 9.12 -14.21
CA VAL A 395 -16.24 8.82 -15.45
C VAL A 395 -17.53 9.65 -15.53
N MET A 396 -17.62 10.76 -14.81
CA MET A 396 -18.80 11.62 -14.79
C MET A 396 -18.87 12.39 -16.12
N GLY A 397 -19.86 12.08 -16.96
CA GLY A 397 -19.93 12.52 -18.36
C GLY A 397 -20.10 14.03 -18.61
N LYS A 398 -20.17 14.87 -17.57
CA LYS A 398 -20.33 16.33 -17.70
C LYS A 398 -19.27 17.07 -16.89
N LYS A 399 -18.48 17.91 -17.56
CA LYS A 399 -17.52 18.82 -16.91
C LYS A 399 -18.25 19.83 -16.03
N LEU A 400 -17.65 20.15 -14.87
CA LEU A 400 -18.12 21.27 -14.04
C LEU A 400 -17.96 22.59 -14.80
N SER A 401 -19.01 23.39 -14.83
CA SER A 401 -18.98 24.75 -15.38
C SER A 401 -18.15 25.68 -14.50
N TRP A 402 -17.62 26.75 -15.10
CA TRP A 402 -16.81 27.73 -14.39
C TRP A 402 -17.50 28.32 -13.15
N PRO A 403 -18.79 28.74 -13.18
CA PRO A 403 -19.47 29.22 -11.97
C PRO A 403 -19.53 28.18 -10.84
N THR A 404 -19.66 26.90 -11.19
CA THR A 404 -19.64 25.81 -10.20
C THR A 404 -18.25 25.65 -9.59
N ARG A 405 -17.17 25.74 -10.40
CA ARG A 405 -15.79 25.67 -9.92
C ARG A 405 -15.45 26.87 -9.02
N GLN A 406 -15.91 28.07 -9.35
CA GLN A 406 -15.77 29.26 -8.50
C GLN A 406 -16.45 29.07 -7.15
N LYS A 407 -17.70 28.57 -7.15
CA LYS A 407 -18.44 28.26 -5.92
C LYS A 407 -17.70 27.25 -5.06
N ILE A 408 -17.18 26.18 -5.66
CA ILE A 408 -16.40 25.15 -4.96
C ILE A 408 -15.13 25.75 -4.34
N ALA A 409 -14.37 26.53 -5.12
CA ALA A 409 -13.15 27.19 -4.65
C ALA A 409 -13.43 28.12 -3.46
N LEU A 410 -14.41 29.02 -3.60
CA LEU A 410 -14.76 30.00 -2.59
C LEU A 410 -15.30 29.34 -1.31
N GLY A 411 -16.22 28.37 -1.44
CA GLY A 411 -16.75 27.67 -0.28
C GLY A 411 -15.68 26.84 0.46
N THR A 412 -14.79 26.20 -0.28
CA THR A 412 -13.63 25.51 0.33
C THR A 412 -12.73 26.50 1.07
N ALA A 413 -12.45 27.66 0.48
CA ALA A 413 -11.65 28.70 1.11
C ALA A 413 -12.29 29.21 2.41
N ARG A 414 -13.61 29.45 2.41
CA ARG A 414 -14.37 29.84 3.61
C ARG A 414 -14.33 28.78 4.70
N GLY A 415 -14.46 27.51 4.33
CA GLY A 415 -14.33 26.38 5.27
C GLY A 415 -12.97 26.34 5.96
N LEU A 416 -11.89 26.53 5.19
CA LEU A 416 -10.53 26.56 5.72
C LEU A 416 -10.24 27.81 6.56
N ALA A 417 -10.70 28.98 6.13
CA ALA A 417 -10.62 30.22 6.90
C ALA A 417 -11.29 30.07 8.27
N TYR A 418 -12.47 29.44 8.31
CA TYR A 418 -13.13 29.11 9.57
C TYR A 418 -12.28 28.16 10.44
N LEU A 419 -11.66 27.12 9.89
CA LEU A 419 -10.80 26.24 10.69
C LEU A 419 -9.58 26.97 11.27
N HIS A 420 -8.96 27.87 10.50
CA HIS A 420 -7.74 28.56 10.90
C HIS A 420 -7.99 29.73 11.86
N TYR A 421 -9.09 30.46 11.72
CA TYR A 421 -9.34 31.72 12.42
C TYR A 421 -10.70 31.81 13.11
N GLY A 422 -11.67 30.97 12.73
CA GLY A 422 -13.01 30.95 13.32
C GLY A 422 -13.22 29.89 14.40
N ALA A 423 -12.41 28.83 14.41
CA ALA A 423 -12.42 27.77 15.41
C ALA A 423 -11.38 28.07 16.50
N GLN A 424 -11.72 27.78 17.76
CA GLN A 424 -10.82 27.95 18.89
C GLN A 424 -10.73 26.65 19.71
N PRO A 425 -9.52 26.04 19.85
CA PRO A 425 -8.26 26.42 19.20
C PRO A 425 -8.30 26.28 17.66
N ALA A 426 -7.44 27.00 16.97
CA ALA A 426 -7.30 26.89 15.51
C ALA A 426 -6.99 25.45 15.08
N ILE A 427 -7.47 25.04 13.91
CA ILE A 427 -7.39 23.66 13.41
C ILE A 427 -6.69 23.65 12.05
N ILE A 428 -5.61 22.88 11.91
CA ILE A 428 -4.95 22.62 10.63
C ILE A 428 -5.46 21.27 10.10
N HIS A 429 -6.03 21.23 8.90
CA HIS A 429 -6.68 20.05 8.31
C HIS A 429 -5.68 19.01 7.82
N ARG A 430 -4.58 19.44 7.18
CA ARG A 430 -3.41 18.66 6.75
C ARG A 430 -3.60 17.68 5.59
N ASP A 431 -4.83 17.35 5.22
CA ASP A 431 -5.13 16.49 4.07
C ASP A 431 -6.16 17.11 3.10
N ILE A 432 -5.95 18.38 2.74
CA ILE A 432 -6.77 19.05 1.74
C ILE A 432 -6.41 18.55 0.34
N LYS A 433 -7.40 18.02 -0.36
CA LYS A 433 -7.30 17.47 -1.73
C LYS A 433 -8.68 17.34 -2.35
N ALA A 434 -8.75 17.21 -3.67
CA ALA A 434 -10.03 17.14 -4.39
C ALA A 434 -10.94 15.98 -3.94
N SER A 435 -10.39 14.86 -3.47
CA SER A 435 -11.19 13.72 -2.97
C SER A 435 -11.76 13.92 -1.56
N ASN A 436 -11.25 14.90 -0.80
CA ASN A 436 -11.75 15.28 0.52
C ASN A 436 -12.66 16.53 0.48
N ILE A 437 -12.97 17.05 -0.71
CA ILE A 437 -13.96 18.10 -0.90
C ILE A 437 -15.18 17.46 -1.53
N LEU A 438 -16.24 17.30 -0.73
CA LEU A 438 -17.47 16.66 -1.14
C LEU A 438 -18.51 17.70 -1.58
N LEU A 439 -19.45 17.28 -2.42
CA LEU A 439 -20.47 18.14 -3.00
C LEU A 439 -21.85 17.69 -2.55
N ASP A 440 -22.60 18.60 -1.93
CA ASP A 440 -23.99 18.35 -1.59
C ASP A 440 -24.89 18.43 -2.83
N GLU A 441 -26.20 18.26 -2.65
CA GLU A 441 -27.21 18.26 -3.71
C GLU A 441 -27.21 19.51 -4.60
N LYS A 442 -26.78 20.65 -4.04
CA LYS A 442 -26.74 21.95 -4.70
C LYS A 442 -25.33 22.31 -5.20
N PHE A 443 -24.42 21.34 -5.19
CA PHE A 443 -23.00 21.52 -5.51
C PHE A 443 -22.30 22.51 -4.55
N GLU A 444 -22.77 22.64 -3.31
CA GLU A 444 -22.02 23.37 -2.28
C GLU A 444 -20.89 22.49 -1.75
N PRO A 445 -19.65 23.02 -1.63
CA PRO A 445 -18.51 22.24 -1.17
C PRO A 445 -18.54 22.03 0.34
N LYS A 446 -18.17 20.82 0.75
CA LYS A 446 -18.00 20.40 2.15
C LYS A 446 -16.64 19.74 2.32
N VAL A 447 -15.73 20.36 3.08
CA VAL A 447 -14.45 19.75 3.43
C VAL A 447 -14.68 18.60 4.42
N ALA A 448 -14.08 17.45 4.13
CA ALA A 448 -14.25 16.19 4.84
C ALA A 448 -12.89 15.58 5.24
N ASP A 449 -12.95 14.53 6.07
CA ASP A 449 -11.82 13.71 6.50
C ASP A 449 -10.80 14.42 7.42
N PHE A 450 -11.23 14.65 8.66
CA PHE A 450 -10.42 15.27 9.72
C PHE A 450 -9.44 14.31 10.41
N GLY A 451 -9.21 13.11 9.86
CA GLY A 451 -8.41 12.06 10.51
C GLY A 451 -6.94 12.42 10.72
N LEU A 452 -6.42 13.43 9.99
CA LEU A 452 -5.06 13.95 10.14
C LEU A 452 -4.99 15.32 10.81
N ALA A 453 -6.14 15.94 11.09
CA ALA A 453 -6.22 17.31 11.57
C ALA A 453 -5.55 17.51 12.94
N LYS A 454 -5.11 18.73 13.23
CA LYS A 454 -4.44 19.07 14.49
C LYS A 454 -4.94 20.40 15.05
N PHE A 455 -5.14 20.45 16.36
CA PHE A 455 -5.34 21.70 17.08
C PHE A 455 -4.00 22.42 17.23
N THR A 456 -4.02 23.73 17.02
CA THR A 456 -2.89 24.64 17.17
C THR A 456 -3.10 25.46 18.44
N PRO A 457 -2.26 25.31 19.47
CA PRO A 457 -2.33 26.13 20.67
C PRO A 457 -2.06 27.60 20.35
N GLU A 458 -2.68 28.50 21.11
CA GLU A 458 -2.44 29.95 20.98
C GLU A 458 -0.95 30.28 21.16
N GLY A 459 -0.45 31.22 20.35
CA GLY A 459 0.94 31.69 20.40
C GLY A 459 1.97 30.73 19.78
N THR A 460 1.56 29.61 19.18
CA THR A 460 2.48 28.71 18.45
C THR A 460 2.63 29.15 16.99
N THR A 461 3.87 29.31 16.52
CA THR A 461 4.16 29.70 15.12
C THR A 461 4.11 28.51 14.15
N HIS A 462 4.42 27.31 14.64
CA HIS A 462 4.34 26.06 13.91
C HIS A 462 4.22 24.88 14.87
N LEU A 463 3.70 23.76 14.36
CA LEU A 463 3.68 22.48 15.03
C LEU A 463 4.75 21.56 14.42
N SER A 464 5.70 21.10 15.21
CA SER A 464 6.66 20.07 14.79
C SER A 464 6.03 18.69 14.91
N THR A 465 5.72 18.06 13.78
CA THR A 465 5.04 16.75 13.76
C THR A 465 5.50 15.88 12.60
N ARG A 466 5.37 14.55 12.74
CA ARG A 466 5.67 13.60 11.66
C ARG A 466 4.94 14.02 10.39
N VAL A 467 5.58 13.96 9.23
CA VAL A 467 4.95 14.27 7.95
C VAL A 467 3.83 13.25 7.66
N ALA A 468 2.62 13.76 7.38
CA ALA A 468 1.51 12.97 6.82
C ALA A 468 0.63 13.87 5.95
N GLY A 469 0.00 13.27 4.95
CA GLY A 469 -0.80 13.95 3.93
C GLY A 469 -0.66 13.23 2.60
N THR A 470 -1.30 13.76 1.56
CA THR A 470 -1.29 13.15 0.23
C THR A 470 -0.21 13.78 -0.66
N MET A 471 0.64 12.94 -1.26
CA MET A 471 1.71 13.37 -2.17
C MET A 471 1.16 14.26 -3.30
N GLY A 472 1.84 15.35 -3.61
CA GLY A 472 1.38 16.39 -4.54
C GLY A 472 0.65 17.56 -3.86
N TYR A 473 0.07 17.35 -2.67
CA TYR A 473 -0.61 18.39 -1.89
C TYR A 473 0.19 18.83 -0.67
N VAL A 474 1.13 18.02 -0.17
CA VAL A 474 1.96 18.35 0.99
C VAL A 474 2.88 19.53 0.69
N ALA A 475 2.84 20.56 1.53
CA ALA A 475 3.68 21.75 1.42
C ALA A 475 5.18 21.43 1.60
N PRO A 476 6.10 22.09 0.86
CA PRO A 476 7.53 21.78 0.91
C PRO A 476 8.18 21.88 2.29
N GLU A 477 7.92 22.95 3.05
CA GLU A 477 8.48 23.14 4.38
C GLU A 477 8.00 22.07 5.37
N TYR A 478 6.76 21.60 5.18
CA TYR A 478 6.22 20.54 6.00
C TYR A 478 6.83 19.19 5.62
N ALA A 479 7.00 18.92 4.32
CA ALA A 479 7.65 17.70 3.83
C ALA A 479 9.13 17.61 4.25
N LEU A 480 9.87 18.73 4.19
CA LEU A 480 11.31 18.78 4.44
C LEU A 480 11.65 18.85 5.93
N TYR A 481 10.90 19.66 6.70
CA TYR A 481 11.26 19.98 8.08
C TYR A 481 10.24 19.50 9.11
N GLY A 482 9.10 18.94 8.69
CA GLY A 482 8.02 18.56 9.60
C GLY A 482 7.33 19.76 10.26
N GLN A 483 7.54 20.99 9.75
CA GLN A 483 6.93 22.22 10.24
C GLN A 483 5.52 22.37 9.67
N LEU A 484 4.51 22.08 10.48
CA LEU A 484 3.11 22.20 10.10
C LEU A 484 2.56 23.56 10.55
N THR A 485 1.94 24.28 9.62
CA THR A 485 1.28 25.59 9.87
C THR A 485 -0.04 25.64 9.13
N GLU A 486 -0.87 26.65 9.40
CA GLU A 486 -2.08 26.93 8.62
C GLU A 486 -1.74 27.21 7.14
N ARG A 487 -0.54 27.73 6.85
CA ARG A 487 -0.02 27.94 5.49
C ARG A 487 0.26 26.64 4.74
N SER A 488 0.35 25.50 5.43
CA SER A 488 0.45 24.19 4.79
C SER A 488 -0.89 23.78 4.15
N ASP A 489 -2.02 24.14 4.76
CA ASP A 489 -3.35 23.97 4.16
C ASP A 489 -3.57 24.94 2.99
N VAL A 490 -3.04 26.17 3.08
CA VAL A 490 -3.09 27.15 1.97
C VAL A 490 -2.41 26.60 0.72
N TYR A 491 -1.24 25.97 0.87
CA TYR A 491 -0.54 25.31 -0.23
C TYR A 491 -1.41 24.21 -0.87
N SER A 492 -1.96 23.34 -0.02
CA SER A 492 -2.84 22.25 -0.45
C SER A 492 -4.09 22.76 -1.18
N PHE A 493 -4.69 23.86 -0.69
CA PHE A 493 -5.79 24.56 -1.36
C PHE A 493 -5.37 25.14 -2.72
N GLY A 494 -4.18 25.74 -2.82
CA GLY A 494 -3.64 26.24 -4.08
C GLY A 494 -3.52 25.13 -5.12
N VAL A 495 -3.07 23.94 -4.72
CA VAL A 495 -3.04 22.75 -5.58
C VAL A 495 -4.45 22.36 -6.03
N VAL A 496 -5.42 22.25 -5.12
CA VAL A 496 -6.83 21.96 -5.47
C VAL A 496 -7.39 23.00 -6.45
N LEU A 497 -7.06 24.28 -6.25
CA LEU A 497 -7.53 25.36 -7.13
C LEU A 497 -6.94 25.21 -8.53
N LEU A 498 -5.67 24.79 -8.66
CA LEU A 498 -5.08 24.43 -9.94
C LEU A 498 -5.74 23.21 -10.58
N GLU A 499 -6.14 22.20 -9.80
CA GLU A 499 -6.91 21.06 -10.31
C GLU A 499 -8.26 21.51 -10.87
N LEU A 500 -8.98 22.38 -10.14
CA LEU A 500 -10.23 22.99 -10.60
C LEU A 500 -10.03 23.82 -11.87
N LEU A 501 -8.95 24.58 -11.99
CA LEU A 501 -8.72 25.43 -13.17
C LEU A 501 -8.31 24.61 -14.40
N SER A 502 -7.42 23.64 -14.23
CA SER A 502 -6.74 22.96 -15.34
C SER A 502 -7.35 21.60 -15.73
N GLY A 503 -8.15 21.00 -14.86
CA GLY A 503 -8.59 19.61 -15.03
C GLY A 503 -7.42 18.61 -15.00
N LYS A 504 -6.25 19.00 -14.48
CA LYS A 504 -5.06 18.12 -14.30
C LYS A 504 -4.94 17.69 -12.85
N LYS A 505 -4.44 16.47 -12.62
CA LYS A 505 -4.15 15.94 -11.29
C LYS A 505 -2.95 16.66 -10.66
N ALA A 506 -2.89 16.69 -9.34
CA ALA A 506 -1.77 17.26 -8.57
C ALA A 506 -0.38 16.74 -9.02
N LEU A 507 -0.30 15.47 -9.42
CA LEU A 507 0.88 14.86 -10.06
C LEU A 507 0.55 14.57 -11.53
N ILE A 508 1.25 15.26 -12.44
CA ILE A 508 1.12 15.08 -13.88
C ILE A 508 2.10 13.99 -14.31
N ALA A 509 1.57 12.85 -14.77
CA ALA A 509 2.37 11.80 -15.38
C ALA A 509 2.86 12.25 -16.76
N VAL A 510 4.17 12.19 -16.99
CA VAL A 510 4.78 12.41 -18.30
C VAL A 510 5.25 11.05 -18.79
N ASN A 511 4.88 10.66 -20.02
CA ASN A 511 5.04 9.29 -20.52
C ASN A 511 6.48 8.74 -20.49
N ASP A 512 7.51 9.60 -20.36
CA ASP A 512 8.93 9.21 -20.34
C ASP A 512 9.78 9.99 -19.30
N GLY A 513 9.17 10.54 -18.23
CA GLY A 513 9.88 11.40 -17.26
C GLY A 513 9.39 11.31 -15.81
N GLN A 514 10.08 12.04 -14.91
CA GLN A 514 9.63 12.18 -13.51
C GLN A 514 8.28 12.93 -13.47
N PRO A 515 7.34 12.52 -12.59
CA PRO A 515 6.06 13.20 -12.46
C PRO A 515 6.27 14.67 -12.10
N THR A 516 5.61 15.57 -12.83
CA THR A 516 5.69 17.02 -12.59
C THR A 516 4.54 17.46 -11.70
N LEU A 517 4.81 18.32 -10.72
CA LEU A 517 3.76 18.91 -9.87
C LEU A 517 2.94 19.91 -10.69
N VAL A 518 1.61 19.87 -10.54
CA VAL A 518 0.72 20.85 -11.20
C VAL A 518 1.08 22.29 -10.82
N ALA A 519 1.56 22.51 -9.59
CA ALA A 519 2.01 23.80 -9.09
C ALA A 519 3.26 24.34 -9.83
N ASP A 520 4.18 23.46 -10.24
CA ASP A 520 5.39 23.84 -10.97
C ASP A 520 5.07 24.09 -12.45
N TRP A 521 4.22 23.25 -13.03
CA TRP A 521 3.72 23.45 -14.39
C TRP A 521 2.96 24.78 -14.53
N ALA A 522 2.02 25.08 -13.63
CA ALA A 522 1.27 26.31 -13.65
C ALA A 522 2.16 27.55 -13.45
N TRP A 523 3.12 27.48 -12.53
CA TRP A 523 4.11 28.55 -12.36
C TRP A 523 4.92 28.82 -13.63
N SER A 524 5.38 27.77 -14.32
CA SER A 524 6.13 27.92 -15.57
C SER A 524 5.36 28.69 -16.66
N LEU A 525 4.03 28.52 -16.70
CA LEU A 525 3.16 29.25 -17.62
C LEU A 525 2.92 30.70 -17.17
N VAL A 526 2.59 30.91 -15.89
CA VAL A 526 2.39 32.26 -15.33
C VAL A 526 3.65 33.12 -15.48
N ARG A 527 4.82 32.58 -15.17
CA ARG A 527 6.12 33.25 -15.35
C ARG A 527 6.39 33.67 -16.80
N LYS A 528 5.80 32.99 -17.78
CA LYS A 528 5.91 33.32 -19.22
C LYS A 528 4.81 34.28 -19.70
N GLY A 529 3.99 34.83 -18.80
CA GLY A 529 2.83 35.66 -19.16
C GLY A 529 1.70 34.86 -19.81
N ARG A 530 1.66 33.55 -19.60
CA ARG A 530 0.71 32.61 -20.23
C ARG A 530 -0.25 32.01 -19.19
N ALA A 531 -0.73 32.81 -18.25
CA ALA A 531 -1.58 32.35 -17.15
C ALA A 531 -2.85 31.64 -17.64
N MET A 532 -3.47 32.14 -18.72
CA MET A 532 -4.67 31.55 -19.30
C MET A 532 -4.46 30.13 -19.86
N ASP A 533 -3.23 29.74 -20.20
CA ASP A 533 -2.92 28.39 -20.69
C ASP A 533 -3.00 27.32 -19.58
N VAL A 534 -3.14 27.76 -18.31
CA VAL A 534 -3.42 26.86 -17.19
C VAL A 534 -4.86 26.34 -17.26
N VAL A 535 -5.78 27.10 -17.85
CA VAL A 535 -7.22 26.84 -17.82
C VAL A 535 -7.59 25.69 -18.76
N GLU A 536 -8.46 24.81 -18.29
CA GLU A 536 -8.94 23.67 -19.07
C GLU A 536 -9.67 24.11 -20.34
N GLU A 537 -9.25 23.54 -21.48
CA GLU A 537 -9.89 23.79 -22.77
C GLU A 537 -11.35 23.28 -22.78
N GLY A 538 -12.25 24.12 -23.30
CA GLY A 538 -13.67 23.81 -23.41
C GLY A 538 -14.41 23.78 -22.06
N MET A 539 -13.93 24.51 -21.04
CA MET A 539 -14.66 24.69 -19.80
C MET A 539 -16.01 25.40 -20.04
N PRO A 540 -17.15 24.82 -19.62
CA PRO A 540 -18.46 25.44 -19.82
C PRO A 540 -18.61 26.76 -19.07
N ASP A 541 -19.29 27.73 -19.69
CA ASP A 541 -19.65 29.03 -19.10
C ASP A 541 -18.44 29.84 -18.58
N LEU A 542 -17.30 29.75 -19.28
CA LEU A 542 -16.07 30.44 -18.89
C LEU A 542 -16.33 31.95 -18.73
N GLY A 543 -15.89 32.51 -17.60
CA GLY A 543 -16.03 33.93 -17.30
C GLY A 543 -15.09 34.81 -18.13
N THR A 544 -15.00 36.09 -17.79
CA THR A 544 -14.06 36.99 -18.47
C THR A 544 -12.61 36.55 -18.20
N PRO A 545 -11.69 36.72 -19.17
CA PRO A 545 -10.30 36.31 -19.01
C PRO A 545 -9.64 36.89 -17.76
N GLU A 546 -9.97 38.13 -17.39
CA GLU A 546 -9.38 38.83 -16.23
C GLU A 546 -9.77 38.13 -14.92
N VAL A 547 -11.03 37.72 -14.78
CA VAL A 547 -11.50 37.00 -13.58
C VAL A 547 -10.90 35.61 -13.51
N VAL A 548 -10.79 34.91 -14.64
CA VAL A 548 -10.22 33.56 -14.69
C VAL A 548 -8.71 33.61 -14.40
N GLU A 549 -7.99 34.54 -15.01
CA GLU A 549 -6.57 34.80 -14.77
C GLU A 549 -6.31 35.12 -13.30
N LYS A 550 -7.14 35.96 -12.69
CA LYS A 550 -7.07 36.26 -11.25
C LYS A 550 -7.10 34.99 -10.39
N TYR A 551 -7.96 34.02 -10.70
CA TYR A 551 -8.00 32.74 -9.99
C TYR A 551 -6.73 31.91 -10.20
N VAL A 552 -6.15 31.92 -11.40
CA VAL A 552 -4.85 31.28 -11.68
C VAL A 552 -3.75 31.89 -10.81
N LEU A 553 -3.69 33.22 -10.74
CA LEU A 553 -2.70 33.93 -9.93
C LEU A 553 -2.85 33.62 -8.43
N VAL A 554 -4.08 33.62 -7.91
CA VAL A 554 -4.36 33.20 -6.53
C VAL A 554 -3.91 31.76 -6.28
N ALA A 555 -4.19 30.84 -7.21
CA ALA A 555 -3.81 29.44 -7.07
C ALA A 555 -2.27 29.25 -7.01
N VAL A 556 -1.54 29.96 -7.86
CA VAL A 556 -0.07 29.94 -7.92
C VAL A 556 0.56 30.60 -6.70
N LEU A 557 -0.05 31.67 -6.19
CA LEU A 557 0.37 32.35 -4.95
C LEU A 557 0.13 31.46 -3.72
N CYS A 558 -1.03 30.80 -3.63
CA CYS A 558 -1.32 29.84 -2.56
C CYS A 558 -0.36 28.65 -2.58
N SER A 559 -0.03 28.12 -3.76
CA SER A 559 0.89 26.99 -3.95
C SER A 559 2.37 27.39 -4.04
N HIS A 560 2.73 28.57 -3.53
CA HIS A 560 4.12 29.04 -3.57
C HIS A 560 5.03 28.21 -2.63
N PRO A 561 6.26 27.85 -3.01
CA PRO A 561 7.13 27.02 -2.15
C PRO A 561 7.54 27.73 -0.85
N GLN A 562 7.68 29.05 -0.86
CA GLN A 562 8.00 29.84 0.34
C GLN A 562 6.76 30.08 1.17
N LEU A 563 6.81 29.70 2.45
CA LEU A 563 5.73 29.85 3.42
C LEU A 563 5.25 31.31 3.58
N TYR A 564 6.18 32.27 3.64
CA TYR A 564 5.85 33.69 3.86
C TYR A 564 5.15 34.34 2.67
N ALA A 565 5.33 33.82 1.45
CA ALA A 565 4.71 34.35 0.25
C ALA A 565 3.23 33.98 0.13
N ARG A 566 2.80 32.92 0.81
CA ARG A 566 1.41 32.46 0.77
C ARG A 566 0.51 33.45 1.53
N PRO A 567 -0.72 33.69 1.07
CA PRO A 567 -1.71 34.44 1.83
C PRO A 567 -2.26 33.60 3.01
N THR A 568 -3.01 34.24 3.89
CA THR A 568 -3.92 33.53 4.82
C THR A 568 -5.20 33.12 4.09
N MET A 569 -5.94 32.14 4.61
CA MET A 569 -7.21 31.74 3.98
C MET A 569 -8.26 32.85 3.99
N ASP A 570 -8.27 33.75 4.98
CA ASP A 570 -9.11 34.95 4.96
C ASP A 570 -8.77 35.88 3.80
N GLN A 571 -7.48 36.10 3.54
CA GLN A 571 -7.02 36.88 2.39
C GLN A 571 -7.41 36.22 1.07
N VAL A 572 -7.32 34.88 0.99
CA VAL A 572 -7.78 34.12 -0.17
C VAL A 572 -9.27 34.34 -0.40
N VAL A 573 -10.10 34.25 0.64
CA VAL A 573 -11.54 34.52 0.53
C VAL A 573 -11.78 35.93 0.01
N LYS A 574 -11.10 36.95 0.57
CA LYS A 574 -11.20 38.34 0.08
C LYS A 574 -10.79 38.47 -1.38
N MET A 575 -9.69 37.85 -1.81
CA MET A 575 -9.25 37.89 -3.21
C MET A 575 -10.26 37.21 -4.14
N LEU A 576 -10.89 36.11 -3.73
CA LEU A 576 -11.85 35.36 -4.57
C LEU A 576 -13.25 35.97 -4.60
N ASP A 577 -13.71 36.58 -3.50
CA ASP A 577 -15.09 37.09 -3.32
C ASP A 577 -15.21 38.60 -3.62
N MET A 578 -14.12 39.34 -3.44
CA MET A 578 -14.08 40.79 -3.61
C MET A 578 -13.21 41.17 -4.82
N ASP A 579 -13.40 42.39 -5.33
CA ASP A 579 -12.57 42.97 -6.38
C ASP A 579 -11.23 43.50 -5.86
N VAL A 580 -10.56 42.70 -5.02
CA VAL A 580 -9.23 42.99 -4.47
C VAL A 580 -8.18 42.48 -5.47
N PRO A 581 -7.17 43.27 -5.84
CA PRO A 581 -6.12 42.84 -6.74
C PRO A 581 -5.24 41.76 -6.09
N VAL A 582 -4.71 40.86 -6.90
CA VAL A 582 -3.72 39.86 -6.45
C VAL A 582 -2.37 40.56 -6.36
N PRO A 583 -1.64 40.43 -5.23
CA PRO A 583 -0.31 41.03 -5.11
C PRO A 583 0.66 40.40 -6.11
N SER A 584 1.75 41.11 -6.41
CA SER A 584 2.84 40.55 -7.22
C SER A 584 3.37 39.26 -6.58
N ILE A 585 3.38 38.18 -7.35
CA ILE A 585 3.85 36.88 -6.87
C ILE A 585 5.39 36.92 -6.79
N PRO A 586 6.00 36.66 -5.62
CA PRO A 586 7.45 36.59 -5.51
C PRO A 586 8.05 35.55 -6.46
N GLU A 587 9.31 35.75 -6.87
CA GLU A 587 10.02 34.73 -7.64
C GLU A 587 10.24 33.46 -6.80
N ARG A 588 9.99 32.31 -7.42
CA ARG A 588 10.27 31.02 -6.79
C ARG A 588 11.78 30.75 -6.86
N PRO A 589 12.44 30.35 -5.75
CA PRO A 589 13.81 29.89 -5.83
C PRO A 589 13.90 28.68 -6.74
N LEU A 590 15.04 28.58 -7.42
CA LEU A 590 15.33 27.48 -8.33
C LEU A 590 15.13 26.14 -7.61
N SER A 591 14.35 25.26 -8.23
CA SER A 591 14.27 23.87 -7.81
C SER A 591 15.67 23.25 -7.82
N LEU A 592 15.96 22.33 -6.89
CA LEU A 592 17.20 21.53 -6.91
C LEU A 592 17.34 20.68 -8.20
N ILE A 593 16.26 20.57 -8.99
CA ILE A 593 16.19 19.87 -10.28
C ILE A 593 15.99 20.88 -11.43
N ALA A 594 16.37 22.15 -11.25
CA ALA A 594 16.27 23.15 -12.32
C ALA A 594 17.21 22.79 -13.48
N ASN A 595 16.67 22.78 -14.70
CA ASN A 595 17.48 22.63 -15.91
C ASN A 595 18.33 23.90 -16.15
N ILE A 596 19.40 23.77 -16.94
CA ILE A 596 20.31 24.88 -17.28
C ILE A 596 19.56 26.12 -17.79
N ASP A 597 18.51 25.95 -18.61
CA ASP A 597 17.70 27.06 -19.14
C ASP A 597 16.91 27.82 -18.06
N ASP A 598 16.55 27.17 -16.94
CA ASP A 598 15.88 27.81 -15.82
C ASP A 598 16.87 28.59 -14.95
N ILE A 599 18.10 28.07 -14.84
CA ILE A 599 19.22 28.73 -14.16
C ILE A 599 19.60 30.01 -14.92
N GLU A 600 19.83 29.93 -16.23
CA GLU A 600 20.22 31.09 -17.05
C GLU A 600 19.17 32.22 -17.07
N ARG A 601 17.87 31.87 -17.04
CA ARG A 601 16.80 32.89 -16.95
C ARG A 601 16.68 33.54 -15.58
N SER A 602 16.89 32.80 -14.49
CA SER A 602 16.90 33.38 -13.13
C SER A 602 18.03 34.40 -12.93
N VAL A 603 19.17 34.16 -13.59
CA VAL A 603 20.31 35.08 -13.64
C VAL A 603 19.97 36.32 -14.48
N SER A 604 19.17 36.15 -15.54
CA SER A 604 18.74 37.24 -16.42
C SER A 604 17.66 38.15 -15.83
N SER A 605 16.74 37.61 -15.00
CA SER A 605 15.70 38.42 -14.31
C SER A 605 16.26 39.19 -13.11
N SER A 606 17.43 38.79 -12.59
CA SER A 606 18.16 39.51 -11.54
C SER A 606 18.91 40.76 -12.06
N GLY A 607 18.67 41.16 -13.32
CA GLY A 607 19.36 42.23 -14.04
C GLY A 607 19.07 43.67 -13.62
N SER A 608 18.32 43.93 -12.55
CA SER A 608 18.35 45.24 -11.88
C SER A 608 19.07 45.09 -10.54
N GLY A 609 20.36 45.42 -10.53
CA GLY A 609 21.21 45.35 -9.36
C GLY A 609 20.66 46.17 -8.20
N HIS A 610 20.12 45.49 -7.20
CA HIS A 610 20.19 45.92 -5.82
C HIS A 610 20.48 44.70 -4.96
N LEU A 611 21.77 44.54 -4.60
CA LEU A 611 22.17 43.73 -3.45
C LEU A 611 21.38 44.27 -2.25
N SER A 612 20.43 43.49 -1.76
CA SER A 612 19.69 43.87 -0.55
C SER A 612 20.53 43.49 0.67
N THR A 613 20.97 44.53 1.38
CA THR A 613 21.68 44.54 2.66
C THR A 613 20.93 43.78 3.75
N PRO A 614 21.60 43.36 4.85
CA PRO A 614 20.99 42.63 5.95
C PRO A 614 20.21 43.60 6.85
N ALA A 615 19.03 44.02 6.41
CA ALA A 615 18.01 44.57 7.27
C ALA A 615 16.82 43.62 7.23
N GLY A 616 16.42 43.10 8.40
CA GLY A 616 15.35 42.12 8.52
C GLY A 616 14.07 42.58 7.82
N TYR A 617 13.57 41.75 6.90
CA TYR A 617 12.32 42.01 6.18
C TYR A 617 11.12 41.75 7.09
N GLN A 618 10.20 42.72 7.12
CA GLN A 618 9.03 42.71 7.99
C GLN A 618 7.92 41.77 7.48
N PRO A 619 7.14 41.15 8.38
CA PRO A 619 5.95 40.38 8.01
C PRO A 619 4.86 41.29 7.44
N TYR A 620 4.05 40.71 6.55
CA TYR A 620 2.88 41.33 5.93
C TYR A 620 1.92 41.96 6.96
N THR A 621 1.64 43.25 6.81
CA THR A 621 0.60 43.98 7.54
C THR A 621 -0.37 44.60 6.52
N PHE A 622 -1.67 44.51 6.78
CA PHE A 622 -2.70 45.27 6.05
C PHE A 622 -2.51 46.73 6.47
N GLU A 623 -2.13 47.62 5.55
CA GLU A 623 -2.37 49.05 5.77
C GLU A 623 -3.87 49.27 5.65
N GLU A 624 -4.55 49.44 6.78
CA GLU A 624 -5.89 50.03 6.83
C GLU A 624 -5.77 51.47 6.30
N GLN A 625 -6.24 51.71 5.07
CA GLN A 625 -6.53 53.06 4.65
C GLN A 625 -7.76 53.54 5.42
N ASP A 626 -7.47 54.38 6.40
CA ASP A 626 -8.38 55.21 7.17
C ASP A 626 -9.40 55.91 6.23
N LEU A 627 -10.64 55.42 6.20
CA LEU A 627 -11.77 56.13 5.61
C LEU A 627 -12.31 57.11 6.66
N SER A 628 -11.52 58.13 6.96
CA SER A 628 -11.92 59.29 7.73
C SER A 628 -11.45 60.58 7.07
N GLU A 629 -11.86 60.81 5.82
CA GLU A 629 -12.07 62.16 5.24
C GLU A 629 -12.57 62.04 3.78
N ARG A 630 -13.90 61.96 3.59
CA ARG A 630 -14.71 62.73 2.60
C ARG A 630 -16.16 62.29 2.58
#